data_AF-A0A847NNC7-F1
#
_entry.id   AF-A0A847NNC7-F1
#
_cell.length_a   1.000
_cell.length_b   1.000
_cell.length_c   1.000
_cell.angle_alpha   90.00
_cell.angle_beta   90.00
_cell.angle_gamma   90.00
#
_symmetry.space_group_name_H-M   'P 1'
#
loop_
_entity.id
_entity.type
_entity.pdbx_description
1 polymer ?
#
loop_
_entity_poly.entity_id
_entity_poly.type
_entity_poly.pdbx_seq_one_letter_code
_entity_poly.pdbx_strand_id
1 'polypeptide(L)'
;MLKDLLYIGAGGLLTIQDRVRKELNALEERGKITKEDSDAFIDKLYDRAKAEHDKNMEYFREVVGELNLATKDDIEALKEKIESLEKQLNEKK
;
A
#
# COMPACT_ATOMS: atom_id res chain seq x y z
N MET A 1 7.51 -11.60 6.39
CA MET A 1 6.61 -10.86 7.32
C MET A 1 5.87 -9.71 6.63
N LEU A 2 6.52 -8.61 6.22
CA LEU A 2 5.82 -7.49 5.54
C LEU A 2 5.21 -7.90 4.18
N LYS A 3 5.94 -8.70 3.39
CA LYS A 3 5.42 -9.26 2.12
C LYS A 3 4.20 -10.15 2.34
N ASP A 4 4.21 -10.94 3.41
CA ASP A 4 3.09 -11.83 3.76
C ASP A 4 1.87 -11.03 4.22
N LEU A 5 2.08 -9.93 4.98
CA LEU A 5 1.03 -8.99 5.34
C LEU A 5 0.40 -8.31 4.10
N LEU A 6 1.21 -7.96 3.10
CA LEU A 6 0.72 -7.44 1.83
C LEU A 6 -0.08 -8.48 1.03
N TYR A 7 0.36 -9.75 1.00
CA TYR A 7 -0.39 -10.82 0.36
C TYR A 7 -1.72 -11.13 1.06
N ILE A 8 -1.72 -11.14 2.41
CA ILE A 8 -2.94 -11.29 3.21
C ILE A 8 -3.88 -10.10 2.97
N GLY A 9 -3.36 -8.88 2.91
CA GLY A 9 -4.13 -7.68 2.57
C GLY A 9 -4.73 -7.74 1.17
N ALA A 10 -3.95 -8.14 0.17
CA ALA A 10 -4.40 -8.26 -1.21
C ALA A 10 -5.46 -9.36 -1.40
N GLY A 11 -5.22 -10.55 -0.85
CA GLY A 11 -6.16 -11.67 -0.92
C GLY A 11 -7.46 -11.41 -0.14
N GLY A 12 -7.36 -10.74 1.02
CA GLY A 12 -8.52 -10.30 1.80
C GLY A 12 -9.35 -9.26 1.07
N LEU A 13 -8.71 -8.27 0.42
CA LEU A 13 -9.40 -7.24 -0.35
C LEU A 13 -10.15 -7.82 -1.55
N LEU A 14 -9.53 -8.73 -2.31
CA LEU A 14 -10.18 -9.40 -3.45
C LEU A 14 -11.43 -10.18 -3.00
N THR A 15 -11.33 -10.92 -1.90
CA THR A 15 -12.47 -11.68 -1.34
C THR A 15 -13.61 -10.76 -0.90
N ILE A 16 -13.29 -9.61 -0.31
CA ILE A 16 -14.29 -8.61 0.09
C ILE A 16 -14.97 -8.02 -1.15
N GLN A 17 -14.20 -7.68 -2.19
CA GLN A 17 -14.72 -7.13 -3.44
C GLN A 17 -15.72 -8.09 -4.09
N ASP A 18 -15.40 -9.38 -4.17
CA ASP A 18 -16.28 -10.39 -4.75
C ASP A 18 -17.59 -10.50 -3.98
N ARG A 19 -17.52 -10.45 -2.64
CA ARG A 19 -18.70 -10.49 -1.78
C ARG A 19 -19.59 -9.26 -1.95
N VAL A 20 -19.00 -8.07 -2.01
CA VAL A 20 -19.72 -6.81 -2.23
C VAL A 20 -20.43 -6.83 -3.57
N ARG A 21 -19.74 -7.21 -4.65
CA ARG A 21 -20.35 -7.32 -5.99
C ARG A 21 -21.49 -8.33 -6.02
N LYS A 22 -21.34 -9.47 -5.35
CA LYS A 22 -22.40 -10.48 -5.27
C LYS A 22 -23.66 -9.96 -4.58
N GLU A 23 -23.52 -9.22 -3.49
CA GLU A 23 -24.68 -8.65 -2.78
C GLU A 23 -25.34 -7.53 -3.61
N LEU A 24 -24.56 -6.68 -4.27
CA LEU A 24 -25.07 -5.65 -5.18
C LEU A 24 -25.86 -6.27 -6.34
N ASN A 25 -25.31 -7.30 -7.00
CA ASN A 25 -26.01 -8.03 -8.05
C ASN A 25 -27.33 -8.64 -7.54
N ALA A 26 -27.34 -9.21 -6.33
CA ALA A 26 -28.56 -9.75 -5.73
C ALA A 26 -29.61 -8.66 -5.42
N LEU A 27 -29.18 -7.42 -5.16
CA LEU A 27 -30.09 -6.28 -4.96
C LEU A 27 -30.62 -5.75 -6.31
N GLU A 28 -29.80 -5.75 -7.36
CA GLU A 28 -30.21 -5.43 -8.73
C GLU A 28 -31.25 -6.44 -9.25
N GLU A 29 -31.00 -7.74 -9.11
CA GLU A 29 -31.91 -8.82 -9.53
C GLU A 29 -33.27 -8.74 -8.84
N ARG A 30 -33.28 -8.26 -7.58
CA ARG A 30 -34.51 -8.04 -6.80
C ARG A 30 -35.19 -6.70 -7.11
N GLY A 31 -34.64 -5.91 -8.03
CA GLY A 31 -35.14 -4.58 -8.39
C GLY A 31 -35.05 -3.56 -7.27
N LYS A 32 -34.19 -3.78 -6.26
CA LYS A 32 -34.04 -2.89 -5.10
C LYS A 32 -33.11 -1.72 -5.36
N ILE A 33 -32.18 -1.88 -6.28
CA ILE A 33 -31.23 -0.86 -6.73
C ILE A 33 -31.10 -0.96 -8.26
N THR A 34 -30.69 0.14 -8.88
CA THR A 34 -30.33 0.15 -10.31
C THR A 34 -28.89 -0.28 -10.50
N LYS A 35 -28.53 -0.58 -11.76
CA LYS A 35 -27.13 -0.86 -12.12
C LYS A 35 -26.25 0.37 -11.87
N GLU A 36 -26.78 1.56 -12.15
CA GLU A 36 -26.10 2.83 -11.87
C GLU A 36 -25.81 3.01 -10.37
N ASP A 37 -26.73 2.61 -9.49
CA ASP A 37 -26.52 2.68 -8.04
C ASP A 37 -25.39 1.74 -7.58
N SER A 38 -25.32 0.53 -8.13
CA SER A 38 -24.25 -0.43 -7.85
C SER A 38 -22.89 0.08 -8.30
N ASP A 39 -22.80 0.57 -9.54
CA ASP A 39 -21.56 1.11 -10.10
C ASP A 39 -21.08 2.32 -9.26
N ALA A 40 -22.00 3.23 -8.91
CA ALA A 40 -21.70 4.37 -8.04
C ALA A 40 -21.26 3.96 -6.63
N PHE A 41 -21.80 2.87 -6.08
CA PHE A 41 -21.37 2.34 -4.79
C PHE A 41 -19.94 1.80 -4.84
N ILE A 42 -19.61 1.05 -5.89
CA ILE A 42 -18.26 0.51 -6.10
C ILE A 42 -17.24 1.64 -6.27
N ASP A 43 -17.56 2.66 -7.06
CA ASP A 43 -16.67 3.81 -7.26
C ASP A 43 -16.40 4.55 -5.94
N LYS A 44 -17.45 4.84 -5.16
CA LYS A 44 -17.29 5.44 -3.82
C LYS A 44 -16.46 4.59 -2.87
N LEU A 45 -16.59 3.27 -2.95
CA LEU A 45 -15.81 2.34 -2.13
C LEU A 45 -14.33 2.43 -2.49
N TYR A 46 -13.99 2.48 -3.78
CA TYR A 46 -12.60 2.65 -4.24
C TYR A 46 -12.02 4.01 -3.85
N ASP A 47 -12.77 5.09 -4.05
CA ASP A 47 -12.32 6.44 -3.69
C ASP A 47 -12.02 6.54 -2.20
N ARG A 48 -12.90 5.98 -1.36
CA ARG A 48 -12.67 5.91 0.09
C ARG A 48 -11.47 5.06 0.43
N ALA A 49 -11.32 3.88 -0.17
CA ALA A 49 -10.18 3.01 0.07
C ALA A 49 -8.84 3.70 -0.28
N LYS A 50 -8.81 4.45 -1.39
CA LYS A 50 -7.65 5.23 -1.82
C LYS A 50 -7.33 6.35 -0.83
N ALA A 51 -8.32 7.12 -0.41
CA ALA A 51 -8.13 8.19 0.56
C ALA A 51 -7.61 7.68 1.93
N GLU A 52 -8.12 6.54 2.40
CA GLU A 52 -7.64 5.90 3.63
C GLU A 52 -6.22 5.33 3.45
N HIS A 53 -5.91 4.73 2.29
CA HIS A 53 -4.56 4.25 1.98
C HIS A 53 -3.52 5.38 2.04
N ASP A 54 -3.80 6.52 1.41
CA ASP A 54 -2.85 7.64 1.37
C ASP A 54 -2.58 8.20 2.78
N LYS A 55 -3.62 8.34 3.61
CA LYS A 55 -3.47 8.69 5.04
C LYS A 55 -2.66 7.67 5.82
N ASN A 56 -2.97 6.38 5.64
CA ASN A 56 -2.23 5.30 6.31
C ASN A 56 -0.76 5.28 5.90
N MET A 57 -0.46 5.60 4.64
CA MET A 57 0.92 5.68 4.19
C MET A 57 1.67 6.89 4.71
N GLU A 58 1.00 8.02 4.88
CA GLU A 58 1.58 9.18 5.55
C GLU A 58 1.93 8.85 7.01
N TYR A 59 1.00 8.24 7.75
CA TYR A 59 1.24 7.75 9.10
C TYR A 59 2.38 6.73 9.17
N PHE A 60 2.45 5.80 8.22
CA PHE A 60 3.54 4.83 8.16
C PHE A 60 4.91 5.50 7.93
N ARG A 61 4.96 6.52 7.07
CA ARG A 61 6.19 7.32 6.87
C ARG A 61 6.60 8.06 8.13
N GLU A 62 5.65 8.64 8.84
CA GLU A 62 5.87 9.33 10.12
C GLU A 62 6.48 8.36 11.15
N VAL A 63 5.84 7.20 11.37
CA VAL A 63 6.34 6.18 12.31
C VAL A 63 7.72 5.67 11.93
N VAL A 64 7.99 5.43 10.64
CA VAL A 64 9.33 5.03 10.14
C VAL A 64 10.37 6.10 10.48
N GLY A 65 10.01 7.39 10.31
CA GLY A 65 10.85 8.53 10.66
C GLY A 65 11.09 8.63 12.17
N GLU A 66 10.05 8.56 12.99
CA GLU A 66 10.15 8.62 14.46
C GLU A 66 11.02 7.49 15.04
N LEU A 67 10.90 6.28 14.48
CA LEU A 67 11.68 5.12 14.90
C LEU A 67 13.11 5.11 14.32
N ASN A 68 13.50 6.14 13.56
CA ASN A 68 14.80 6.25 12.89
C ASN A 68 15.18 4.98 12.08
N LEU A 69 14.18 4.37 11.42
CA LEU A 69 14.42 3.18 10.61
C LEU A 69 15.09 3.58 9.29
N ALA A 70 16.29 3.05 9.05
CA ALA A 70 17.00 3.29 7.80
C ALA A 70 16.22 2.69 6.60
N THR A 71 15.99 3.51 5.59
CA THR A 71 15.38 3.07 4.34
C THR A 71 16.40 2.35 3.45
N LYS A 72 15.91 1.76 2.36
CA LYS A 72 16.80 1.14 1.37
C LYS A 72 17.75 2.18 0.78
N ASP A 73 17.25 3.38 0.50
CA ASP A 73 18.03 4.46 -0.10
C ASP A 73 19.11 4.94 0.88
N ASP A 74 18.81 5.01 2.18
CA ASP A 74 19.80 5.33 3.21
C ASP A 74 20.93 4.30 3.27
N ILE A 75 20.59 3.01 3.13
CA ILE A 75 21.56 1.92 3.12
C ILE A 75 22.43 1.98 1.87
N GLU A 76 21.85 2.29 0.71
CA GLU A 76 22.56 2.38 -0.56
C GLU A 76 23.53 3.57 -0.56
N ALA A 77 23.08 4.74 -0.09
CA ALA A 77 23.93 5.91 0.10
C ALA A 77 25.07 5.66 1.10
N LEU A 78 24.83 4.86 2.14
CA LEU A 78 25.86 4.49 3.10
C LEU A 78 26.93 3.58 2.46
N LYS A 79 26.52 2.61 1.62
CA LYS A 79 27.43 1.74 0.89
C LYS A 79 28.34 2.52 -0.06
N GLU A 80 27.76 3.43 -0.85
CA GLU A 80 28.54 4.26 -1.77
C GLU A 80 29.59 5.11 -1.04
N LYS A 81 29.21 5.69 0.12
CA LYS A 81 30.15 6.43 0.96
C LYS A 81 31.28 5.54 1.48
N ILE A 82 30.96 4.32 1.95
CA ILE A 82 31.97 3.36 2.42
C ILE A 82 32.94 3.01 1.28
N GLU A 83 32.43 2.66 0.10
CA GLU A 83 33.27 2.32 -1.06
C GLU A 83 34.17 3.50 -1.48
N SER A 84 33.66 4.73 -1.45
CA SER A 84 34.44 5.93 -1.75
C SER A 84 35.57 6.14 -0.74
N LEU A 85 35.27 5.95 0.56
CA LEU A 85 36.26 6.09 1.63
C LEU A 85 37.34 4.99 1.55
N GLU A 86 36.96 3.75 1.22
CA GLU A 86 37.89 2.65 1.03
C GLU A 86 38.86 2.92 -0.14
N LYS A 87 38.36 3.46 -1.26
CA LYS A 87 39.22 3.88 -2.38
C LYS A 87 40.23 4.95 -1.95
N GLN A 88 39.77 6.01 -1.27
CA GLN A 88 40.64 7.09 -0.81
C GLN A 88 41.70 6.61 0.21
N LEU A 89 41.37 5.64 1.06
CA LEU A 89 42.32 5.09 2.02
C LEU A 89 43.40 4.25 1.33
N ASN A 90 43.03 3.49 0.31
CA ASN A 90 43.95 2.65 -0.46
C ASN A 90 44.85 3.46 -1.39
N GLU A 91 44.39 4.61 -1.90
CA GLU A 91 45.22 5.54 -2.70
C GLU A 91 46.26 6.32 -1.86
N LYS A 92 46.06 6.39 -0.53
CA LYS A 92 46.97 7.06 0.41
C LYS A 92 48.03 6.14 1.03
N LYS A 93 47.99 4.84 0.74
CA LYS A 93 49.02 3.85 1.13
C LYS A 93 50.02 3.65 0.00
#